data_AF-R8BNH7-F1
#
_entry.id   AF-R8BNH7-F1
#
_cell.length_a   1.000
_cell.length_b   1.000
_cell.length_c   1.000
_cell.angle_alpha   90.00
_cell.angle_beta   90.00
_cell.angle_gamma   90.00
#
_symmetry.space_group_name_H-M   'P 1'
#
loop_
_entity.id
_entity.type
_entity.pdbx_description
1 polymer ?
#
loop_
_entity_poly.entity_id
_entity_poly.type
_entity_poly.pdbx_seq_one_letter_code
_entity_poly.pdbx_strand_id
1 'polypeptide(L)'
;MKTLNEEDLKALAGDYFAPVGLYQYTKNLPFLGTLQCNTQSLIAGQWTELLVEYTVGASGLADGAWIKGTFKFYSDWALFQTSDPKQNNYVSAEYTPSPLHLGQTPATVQSLAVRFDQKGHERPFQKAIIIDIVDGYMNPGDKIVVRIGDRRWGARGTRVQTFVEDQFLMRWYIDPVGTSRFAPIKPDIAFPIRPGVPTQVRLKTPRLVKPNEEFPINCHTEDVWGNATIDLDVPVTELEIIKEDSDESISKKRVSFSNKGWTVAKHTLSLPDDGDYTLSLSVADHNGRVIAKATEYITAESSIPITRALFADLHVHSDDTVGTNSSTYNFSYGQQVAGLDIIGYTANDFNITKERWDNTLEVIKKLQEEITTWFFWTTLEPASPSSRSIETAMWLAASSGTKMGLQS
;
A
#
# COMPACT_ATOMS: atom_id res chain seq x y z
N MET A 1 -28.32 -14.38 17.92
CA MET A 1 -29.77 -14.34 18.20
C MET A 1 -30.30 -15.76 18.21
N LYS A 2 -31.25 -16.09 19.09
CA LYS A 2 -31.93 -17.40 19.07
C LYS A 2 -32.82 -17.46 17.82
N THR A 3 -32.67 -18.50 17.00
CA THR A 3 -33.58 -18.79 15.90
C THR A 3 -34.81 -19.50 16.46
N LEU A 4 -35.99 -18.98 16.16
CA LEU A 4 -37.27 -19.54 16.61
C LEU A 4 -37.79 -20.59 15.61
N ASN A 5 -38.49 -21.60 16.11
CA ASN A 5 -39.24 -22.53 15.28
C ASN A 5 -40.60 -21.91 14.87
N GLU A 6 -41.38 -22.58 14.01
CA GLU A 6 -42.66 -22.04 13.55
C GLU A 6 -43.70 -21.85 14.67
N GLU A 7 -43.71 -22.73 15.67
CA GLU A 7 -44.63 -22.65 16.82
C GLU A 7 -44.32 -21.41 17.67
N ASP A 8 -43.04 -21.19 18.00
CA ASP A 8 -42.54 -20.02 18.71
C ASP A 8 -42.85 -18.73 17.93
N LEU A 9 -42.70 -18.75 16.59
CA LEU A 9 -43.01 -17.61 15.73
C LEU A 9 -44.50 -17.29 15.72
N LYS A 10 -45.38 -18.30 15.60
CA LYS A 10 -46.83 -18.12 15.66
C LYS A 10 -47.28 -17.65 17.04
N ALA A 11 -46.70 -18.18 18.10
CA ALA A 11 -46.97 -17.72 19.46
C ALA A 11 -46.58 -16.25 19.67
N LEU A 12 -45.50 -15.79 19.02
CA LEU A 12 -45.02 -14.41 19.13
C LEU A 12 -45.75 -13.41 18.22
N ALA A 13 -45.98 -13.78 16.96
CA ALA A 13 -46.49 -12.89 15.91
C ALA A 13 -48.00 -13.05 15.62
N GLY A 14 -48.65 -14.08 16.19
CA GLY A 14 -50.01 -14.46 15.85
C GLY A 14 -50.09 -15.12 14.47
N ASP A 15 -51.24 -14.98 13.80
CA ASP A 15 -51.40 -15.42 12.42
C ASP A 15 -50.67 -14.44 11.48
N TYR A 16 -49.66 -14.94 10.77
CA TYR A 16 -48.90 -14.16 9.80
C TYR A 16 -48.75 -14.93 8.49
N PHE A 17 -48.53 -14.18 7.41
CA PHE A 17 -48.12 -14.72 6.13
C PHE A 17 -46.66 -14.33 5.87
N ALA A 18 -45.79 -15.33 5.70
CA ALA A 18 -44.41 -15.14 5.29
C ALA A 18 -43.98 -16.28 4.36
N PRO A 19 -43.05 -16.03 3.42
CA PRO A 19 -42.51 -17.09 2.59
C PRO A 19 -41.88 -18.21 3.40
N VAL A 20 -42.13 -19.45 2.99
CA VAL A 20 -41.72 -20.64 3.73
C VAL A 20 -40.19 -20.73 3.81
N GLY A 21 -39.67 -20.84 5.03
CA GLY A 21 -38.23 -20.95 5.31
C GLY A 21 -37.44 -19.64 5.22
N LEU A 22 -38.07 -18.52 4.83
CA LEU A 22 -37.37 -17.23 4.66
C LEU A 22 -36.84 -16.68 5.99
N TYR A 23 -37.56 -16.90 7.10
CA TYR A 23 -37.10 -16.48 8.43
C TYR A 23 -35.81 -17.20 8.81
N GLN A 24 -35.74 -18.52 8.65
CA GLN A 24 -34.56 -19.30 8.97
C GLN A 24 -33.39 -18.92 8.06
N TYR A 25 -33.65 -18.70 6.78
CA TYR A 25 -32.65 -18.25 5.82
C TYR A 25 -32.06 -16.89 6.20
N THR A 26 -32.90 -15.87 6.38
CA THR A 26 -32.45 -14.51 6.73
C THR A 26 -31.71 -14.45 8.07
N LYS A 27 -32.09 -15.28 9.06
CA LYS A 27 -31.36 -15.39 10.33
C LYS A 27 -29.94 -15.94 10.19
N ASN A 28 -29.64 -16.67 9.12
CA ASN A 28 -28.31 -17.21 8.85
C ASN A 28 -27.44 -16.27 8.00
N LEU A 29 -27.99 -15.18 7.47
CA LEU A 29 -27.24 -14.18 6.71
C LEU A 29 -26.65 -13.10 7.63
N PRO A 30 -25.44 -12.60 7.32
CA PRO A 30 -24.96 -11.35 7.90
C PRO A 30 -25.95 -10.21 7.61
N PHE A 31 -26.17 -9.35 8.60
CA PHE A 31 -27.21 -8.31 8.50
C PHE A 31 -27.00 -7.38 7.30
N LEU A 32 -25.78 -6.90 7.11
CA LEU A 32 -25.40 -5.97 6.04
C LEU A 32 -24.92 -6.66 4.76
N GLY A 33 -24.89 -7.99 4.73
CA GLY A 33 -24.41 -8.76 3.59
C GLY A 33 -22.92 -9.11 3.65
N THR A 34 -22.41 -9.64 2.55
CA THR A 34 -21.02 -10.10 2.42
C THR A 34 -20.41 -9.65 1.10
N LEU A 35 -19.09 -9.63 1.06
CA LEU A 35 -18.32 -9.26 -0.13
C LEU A 35 -17.34 -10.36 -0.49
N GLN A 36 -17.15 -10.54 -1.79
CA GLN A 36 -16.11 -11.37 -2.36
C GLN A 36 -15.42 -10.61 -3.49
N CYS A 37 -14.11 -10.83 -3.64
CA CYS A 37 -13.33 -10.33 -4.75
C CYS A 37 -12.67 -11.50 -5.47
N ASN A 38 -12.62 -11.48 -6.80
CA ASN A 38 -11.92 -12.51 -7.58
C ASN A 38 -10.38 -12.44 -7.45
N THR A 39 -9.84 -11.38 -6.87
CA THR A 39 -8.39 -11.14 -6.75
C THR A 39 -7.90 -11.35 -5.32
N GLN A 40 -6.72 -11.95 -5.19
CA GLN A 40 -5.99 -12.09 -3.92
C GLN A 40 -4.66 -11.34 -3.90
N SER A 41 -4.10 -10.98 -5.06
CA SER A 41 -2.95 -10.09 -5.19
C SER A 41 -2.99 -9.38 -6.54
N LEU A 42 -2.25 -8.27 -6.64
CA LEU A 42 -2.07 -7.53 -7.87
C LEU A 42 -0.59 -7.17 -8.08
N ILE A 43 -0.23 -6.82 -9.31
CA ILE A 43 1.08 -6.27 -9.68
C ILE A 43 0.95 -4.76 -9.90
N ALA A 44 1.91 -3.98 -9.41
CA ALA A 44 1.94 -2.54 -9.58
C ALA A 44 1.81 -2.14 -11.07
N GLY A 45 0.86 -1.22 -11.34
CA GLY A 45 0.57 -0.70 -12.68
C GLY A 45 -0.01 -1.70 -13.69
N GLN A 46 -0.34 -2.93 -13.28
CA GLN A 46 -0.96 -3.87 -14.21
C GLN A 46 -2.34 -3.40 -14.67
N TRP A 47 -2.73 -3.83 -15.86
CA TRP A 47 -4.10 -3.68 -16.35
C TRP A 47 -4.89 -4.93 -15.98
N THR A 48 -6.01 -4.77 -15.27
CA THR A 48 -6.83 -5.89 -14.80
C THR A 48 -8.33 -5.56 -14.84
N GLU A 49 -9.17 -6.56 -14.60
CA GLU A 49 -10.58 -6.41 -14.24
C GLU A 49 -10.76 -7.00 -12.83
N LEU A 50 -11.39 -6.25 -11.93
CA LEU A 50 -11.80 -6.77 -10.62
C LEU A 50 -13.30 -7.02 -10.61
N LEU A 51 -13.70 -8.17 -10.05
CA LEU A 51 -15.09 -8.53 -9.79
C LEU A 51 -15.32 -8.48 -8.29
N VAL A 52 -16.10 -7.50 -7.86
CA VAL A 52 -16.58 -7.41 -6.49
C VAL A 52 -18.03 -7.87 -6.46
N GLU A 53 -18.27 -9.01 -5.84
CA GLU A 53 -19.62 -9.53 -5.63
C GLU A 53 -20.09 -9.15 -4.22
N TYR A 54 -21.16 -8.36 -4.15
CA TYR A 54 -21.89 -8.10 -2.93
C TYR A 54 -23.11 -9.03 -2.87
N THR A 55 -23.23 -9.82 -1.81
CA THR A 55 -24.44 -10.57 -1.50
C THR A 55 -25.28 -9.79 -0.49
N VAL A 56 -26.54 -9.50 -0.84
CA VAL A 56 -27.47 -8.75 0.00
C VAL A 56 -27.71 -9.47 1.32
N GLY A 57 -27.58 -8.73 2.41
CA GLY A 57 -27.72 -9.25 3.76
C GLY A 57 -29.16 -9.52 4.19
N ALA A 58 -29.30 -9.93 5.45
CA ALA A 58 -30.60 -10.16 6.07
C ALA A 58 -31.52 -8.93 6.07
N SER A 59 -30.96 -7.72 5.95
CA SER A 59 -31.75 -6.48 5.88
C SER A 59 -32.57 -6.34 4.59
N GLY A 60 -32.20 -7.05 3.52
CA GLY A 60 -32.61 -6.67 2.17
C GLY A 60 -32.07 -5.28 1.79
N LEU A 61 -32.45 -4.80 0.60
CA LEU A 61 -32.24 -3.40 0.20
C LEU A 61 -33.58 -2.79 -0.23
N ALA A 62 -33.94 -1.66 0.34
CA ALA A 62 -35.13 -0.90 -0.04
C ALA A 62 -34.88 -0.04 -1.30
N ASP A 63 -35.95 0.55 -1.82
CA ASP A 63 -35.84 1.59 -2.84
C ASP A 63 -35.06 2.81 -2.30
N GLY A 64 -34.17 3.36 -3.12
CA GLY A 64 -33.22 4.40 -2.72
C GLY A 64 -32.07 3.93 -1.83
N ALA A 65 -31.94 2.62 -1.57
CA ALA A 65 -30.73 2.08 -0.98
C ALA A 65 -29.53 2.31 -1.90
N TRP A 66 -28.33 2.32 -1.33
CA TRP A 66 -27.12 2.56 -2.09
C TRP A 66 -25.90 1.96 -1.40
N ILE A 67 -24.97 1.49 -2.24
CA ILE A 67 -23.71 0.89 -1.82
C ILE A 67 -22.55 1.72 -2.38
N LYS A 68 -21.47 1.85 -1.62
CA LYS A 68 -20.25 2.50 -2.08
C LYS A 68 -19.00 1.71 -1.75
N GLY A 69 -18.18 1.44 -2.76
CA GLY A 69 -16.85 0.86 -2.63
C GLY A 69 -15.80 1.96 -2.63
N THR A 70 -15.02 2.06 -1.56
CA THR A 70 -14.06 3.14 -1.36
C THR A 70 -12.64 2.64 -1.17
N PHE A 71 -11.67 3.47 -1.55
CA PHE A 71 -10.24 3.20 -1.34
C PHE A 71 -9.52 4.50 -0.97
N LYS A 72 -8.30 4.33 -0.43
CA LYS A 72 -7.48 5.42 0.10
C LYS A 72 -7.19 6.48 -0.98
N PHE A 73 -7.19 7.75 -0.60
CA PHE A 73 -7.00 8.86 -1.55
C PHE A 73 -5.57 8.94 -2.12
N TYR A 74 -4.58 8.50 -1.35
CA TYR A 74 -3.15 8.47 -1.69
C TYR A 74 -2.81 7.27 -2.59
N SER A 75 -3.62 7.05 -3.62
CA SER A 75 -3.41 6.03 -4.64
C SER A 75 -3.50 6.68 -6.01
N ASP A 76 -2.57 6.36 -6.90
CA ASP A 76 -2.58 6.81 -8.29
C ASP A 76 -3.36 5.84 -9.21
N TRP A 77 -4.10 4.88 -8.63
CA TRP A 77 -5.00 4.00 -9.37
C TRP A 77 -5.81 4.83 -10.37
N ALA A 78 -5.83 4.38 -11.63
CA ALA A 78 -6.41 5.16 -12.71
C ALA A 78 -7.86 5.52 -12.41
N LEU A 79 -8.23 6.76 -12.76
CA LEU A 79 -9.56 7.28 -12.46
C LEU A 79 -10.61 6.46 -13.22
N PHE A 80 -11.61 5.99 -12.47
CA PHE A 80 -12.74 5.27 -13.03
C PHE A 80 -13.65 6.19 -13.81
N GLN A 81 -14.33 5.61 -14.79
CA GLN A 81 -15.37 6.27 -15.57
C GLN A 81 -16.57 5.32 -15.71
N THR A 82 -17.76 5.89 -15.90
CA THR A 82 -19.02 5.13 -15.98
C THR A 82 -19.83 5.48 -17.23
N SER A 83 -19.21 6.11 -18.23
CA SER A 83 -19.88 6.68 -19.40
C SER A 83 -19.66 5.93 -20.70
N ASP A 84 -18.46 5.39 -20.96
CA ASP A 84 -18.15 4.68 -22.20
C ASP A 84 -17.65 3.24 -21.92
N PRO A 85 -18.47 2.20 -22.18
CA PRO A 85 -18.09 0.82 -21.93
C PRO A 85 -16.89 0.33 -22.75
N LYS A 86 -16.57 0.98 -23.89
CA LYS A 86 -15.46 0.59 -24.76
C LYS A 86 -14.12 1.16 -24.30
N GLN A 87 -14.12 2.07 -23.33
CA GLN A 87 -12.92 2.73 -22.85
C GLN A 87 -12.39 2.10 -21.57
N ASN A 88 -11.09 2.32 -21.33
CA ASN A 88 -10.42 1.87 -20.11
C ASN A 88 -11.06 2.46 -18.85
N ASN A 89 -10.83 1.80 -17.72
CA ASN A 89 -11.32 2.17 -16.39
C ASN A 89 -12.86 2.27 -16.30
N TYR A 90 -13.60 1.65 -17.22
CA TYR A 90 -15.07 1.57 -17.15
C TYR A 90 -15.51 0.75 -15.94
N VAL A 91 -16.49 1.23 -15.18
CA VAL A 91 -17.10 0.50 -14.08
C VAL A 91 -18.57 0.26 -14.37
N SER A 92 -19.00 -0.98 -14.22
CA SER A 92 -20.40 -1.39 -14.34
C SER A 92 -20.84 -2.20 -13.13
N ALA A 93 -22.15 -2.26 -12.90
CA ALA A 93 -22.75 -3.09 -11.86
C ALA A 93 -23.94 -3.86 -12.46
N GLU A 94 -24.09 -5.11 -12.04
CA GLU A 94 -25.15 -5.99 -12.51
C GLU A 94 -25.88 -6.64 -11.34
N TYR A 95 -27.21 -6.73 -11.47
CA TYR A 95 -28.06 -7.46 -10.54
C TYR A 95 -28.10 -8.94 -10.91
N THR A 96 -28.04 -9.83 -9.93
CA THR A 96 -28.29 -11.26 -10.11
C THR A 96 -29.25 -11.77 -9.03
N PRO A 97 -30.43 -12.28 -9.39
CA PRO A 97 -31.41 -12.79 -8.43
C PRO A 97 -30.92 -14.08 -7.77
N SER A 98 -31.23 -14.24 -6.49
CA SER A 98 -31.13 -15.54 -5.80
C SER A 98 -32.41 -16.37 -5.94
N PRO A 99 -32.34 -17.70 -5.74
CA PRO A 99 -33.53 -18.55 -5.72
C PRO A 99 -34.57 -18.04 -4.71
N LEU A 100 -35.83 -17.99 -5.12
CA LEU A 100 -36.92 -17.54 -4.26
C LEU A 100 -37.34 -18.64 -3.29
N HIS A 101 -37.68 -18.22 -2.08
CA HIS A 101 -38.42 -19.06 -1.14
C HIS A 101 -39.87 -19.24 -1.60
N LEU A 102 -40.51 -20.34 -1.22
CA LEU A 102 -41.90 -20.60 -1.58
C LEU A 102 -42.81 -19.50 -1.01
N GLY A 103 -43.52 -18.80 -1.89
CA GLY A 103 -44.37 -17.65 -1.53
C GLY A 103 -43.65 -16.30 -1.52
N GLN A 104 -42.35 -16.25 -1.84
CA GLN A 104 -41.59 -15.00 -2.00
C GLN A 104 -41.77 -14.45 -3.42
N THR A 105 -41.88 -13.14 -3.52
CA THR A 105 -41.93 -12.42 -4.79
C THR A 105 -40.52 -12.01 -5.25
N PRO A 106 -40.25 -11.93 -6.57
CA PRO A 106 -38.97 -11.45 -7.06
C PRO A 106 -38.75 -9.98 -6.68
N ALA A 107 -37.48 -9.61 -6.55
CA ALA A 107 -37.06 -8.23 -6.40
C ALA A 107 -37.56 -7.38 -7.57
N THR A 108 -37.84 -6.11 -7.30
CA THR A 108 -38.46 -5.20 -8.28
C THR A 108 -37.53 -4.11 -8.78
N VAL A 109 -36.27 -4.12 -8.36
CA VAL A 109 -35.23 -3.17 -8.81
C VAL A 109 -35.21 -3.05 -10.34
N GLN A 110 -35.34 -1.82 -10.85
CA GLN A 110 -35.31 -1.57 -12.29
C GLN A 110 -33.90 -1.39 -12.85
N SER A 111 -33.01 -0.73 -12.08
CA SER A 111 -31.64 -0.49 -12.52
C SER A 111 -30.68 -0.21 -11.37
N LEU A 112 -29.38 -0.28 -11.68
CA LEU A 112 -28.28 0.12 -10.81
C LEU A 112 -27.56 1.31 -11.45
N ALA A 113 -27.63 2.49 -10.83
CA ALA A 113 -26.96 3.67 -11.33
C ALA A 113 -25.53 3.75 -10.76
N VAL A 114 -24.52 3.75 -11.63
CA VAL A 114 -23.11 3.69 -11.23
C VAL A 114 -22.42 5.04 -11.48
N ARG A 115 -21.72 5.54 -10.46
CA ARG A 115 -20.90 6.76 -10.56
C ARG A 115 -19.59 6.62 -9.80
N PHE A 116 -18.62 7.45 -10.15
CA PHE A 116 -17.35 7.56 -9.45
C PHE A 116 -17.12 8.98 -8.96
N ASP A 117 -16.78 9.12 -7.68
CA ASP A 117 -16.46 10.40 -7.05
C ASP A 117 -15.13 10.30 -6.30
N GLN A 118 -14.21 11.22 -6.59
CA GLN A 118 -12.91 11.27 -5.92
C GLN A 118 -13.00 11.77 -4.46
N LYS A 119 -14.11 12.41 -4.09
CA LYS A 119 -14.43 12.89 -2.74
C LYS A 119 -15.77 12.35 -2.22
N GLY A 120 -16.15 11.15 -2.66
CA GLY A 120 -17.43 10.54 -2.31
C GLY A 120 -17.53 10.01 -0.87
N HIS A 121 -16.44 10.05 -0.09
CA HIS A 121 -16.46 9.70 1.33
C HIS A 121 -15.35 10.41 2.14
N GLU A 122 -15.32 10.19 3.45
CA GLU A 122 -14.38 10.82 4.38
C GLU A 122 -12.96 10.23 4.26
N ARG A 123 -11.96 11.01 4.70
CA ARG A 123 -10.57 10.53 4.75
C ARG A 123 -10.42 9.39 5.76
N PRO A 124 -9.59 8.37 5.47
CA PRO A 124 -8.68 8.27 4.31
C PRO A 124 -9.33 7.72 3.03
N PHE A 125 -10.55 7.19 3.08
CA PHE A 125 -11.21 6.46 2.00
C PHE A 125 -12.05 7.34 1.06
N GLN A 126 -11.46 8.39 0.47
CA GLN A 126 -12.25 9.42 -0.25
C GLN A 126 -12.77 9.01 -1.63
N LYS A 127 -11.99 8.22 -2.38
CA LYS A 127 -12.36 7.80 -3.74
C LYS A 127 -13.42 6.70 -3.66
N ALA A 128 -14.56 6.89 -4.31
CA ALA A 128 -15.75 6.06 -4.14
C ALA A 128 -16.39 5.69 -5.48
N ILE A 129 -16.53 4.39 -5.73
CA ILE A 129 -17.52 3.84 -6.68
C ILE A 129 -18.84 3.81 -5.92
N ILE A 130 -19.88 4.42 -6.46
CA ILE A 130 -21.19 4.51 -5.83
C ILE A 130 -22.22 3.89 -6.76
N ILE A 131 -23.08 3.05 -6.19
CA ILE A 131 -24.12 2.33 -6.90
C ILE A 131 -25.44 2.59 -6.17
N ASP A 132 -26.32 3.30 -6.83
CA ASP A 132 -27.66 3.61 -6.34
C ASP A 132 -28.64 2.53 -6.86
N ILE A 133 -29.46 1.98 -5.96
CA ILE A 133 -30.54 1.04 -6.31
C ILE A 133 -31.74 1.88 -6.70
N VAL A 134 -32.17 1.76 -7.96
CA VAL A 134 -33.18 2.64 -8.55
C VAL A 134 -34.47 1.88 -8.80
N ASP A 135 -35.56 2.41 -8.23
CA ASP A 135 -36.94 2.01 -8.46
C ASP A 135 -37.17 0.54 -8.11
N GLY A 136 -37.28 0.27 -6.81
CA GLY A 136 -37.64 -1.05 -6.28
C GLY A 136 -36.69 -1.55 -5.20
N TYR A 137 -36.94 -2.78 -4.74
CA TYR A 137 -36.18 -3.41 -3.66
C TYR A 137 -35.42 -4.65 -4.15
N MET A 138 -34.40 -5.07 -3.39
CA MET A 138 -33.66 -6.32 -3.60
C MET A 138 -33.86 -7.27 -2.42
N ASN A 139 -33.98 -8.57 -2.71
CA ASN A 139 -34.22 -9.59 -1.70
C ASN A 139 -32.92 -9.96 -0.96
N PRO A 140 -33.01 -10.39 0.32
CA PRO A 140 -31.89 -11.05 0.99
C PRO A 140 -31.34 -12.20 0.13
N GLY A 141 -30.02 -12.24 -0.04
CA GLY A 141 -29.34 -13.23 -0.88
C GLY A 141 -29.16 -12.83 -2.34
N ASP A 142 -29.88 -11.84 -2.86
CA ASP A 142 -29.61 -11.30 -4.20
C ASP A 142 -28.18 -10.75 -4.27
N LYS A 143 -27.67 -10.56 -5.49
CA LYS A 143 -26.29 -10.12 -5.70
C LYS A 143 -26.19 -8.86 -6.54
N ILE A 144 -25.21 -8.03 -6.20
CA ILE A 144 -24.68 -6.98 -7.06
C ILE A 144 -23.25 -7.37 -7.45
N VAL A 145 -23.00 -7.54 -8.74
CA VAL A 145 -21.67 -7.82 -9.28
C VAL A 145 -21.10 -6.54 -9.88
N VAL A 146 -20.07 -6.00 -9.26
CA VAL A 146 -19.39 -4.78 -9.71
C VAL A 146 -18.13 -5.17 -10.47
N ARG A 147 -18.03 -4.72 -11.72
CA ARG A 147 -16.86 -4.92 -12.59
C ARG A 147 -16.06 -3.63 -12.61
N ILE A 148 -14.90 -3.63 -11.98
CA ILE A 148 -13.99 -2.49 -11.95
C ILE A 148 -12.97 -2.67 -13.07
N GLY A 149 -13.09 -1.85 -14.12
CA GLY A 149 -12.37 -2.05 -15.37
C GLY A 149 -13.00 -3.15 -16.21
N ASP A 150 -14.29 -3.03 -16.52
CA ASP A 150 -15.01 -4.03 -17.30
C ASP A 150 -14.40 -4.20 -18.71
N ARG A 151 -14.07 -5.45 -19.06
CA ARG A 151 -13.38 -5.81 -20.31
C ARG A 151 -14.31 -6.30 -21.41
N ARG A 152 -15.60 -6.47 -21.14
CA ARG A 152 -16.55 -7.13 -22.07
C ARG A 152 -16.72 -6.41 -23.41
N TRP A 153 -16.35 -5.14 -23.50
CA TRP A 153 -16.43 -4.34 -24.72
C TRP A 153 -15.06 -4.02 -25.34
N GLY A 154 -14.01 -4.77 -24.98
CA GLY A 154 -12.68 -4.67 -25.62
C GLY A 154 -11.70 -3.70 -24.95
N ALA A 155 -12.06 -3.09 -23.82
CA ALA A 155 -11.15 -2.26 -23.03
C ALA A 155 -10.04 -3.09 -22.36
N ARG A 156 -8.94 -2.46 -21.95
CA ARG A 156 -7.85 -3.11 -21.20
C ARG A 156 -8.23 -3.38 -19.73
N GLY A 157 -9.36 -2.88 -19.27
CA GLY A 157 -9.79 -2.85 -17.87
C GLY A 157 -9.27 -1.61 -17.15
N THR A 158 -8.90 -1.75 -15.88
CA THR A 158 -8.36 -0.66 -15.05
C THR A 158 -6.87 -0.80 -14.80
N ARG A 159 -6.13 0.31 -14.77
CA ARG A 159 -4.73 0.32 -14.33
C ARG A 159 -4.65 0.42 -12.80
N VAL A 160 -4.04 -0.59 -12.18
CA VAL A 160 -3.70 -0.62 -10.75
C VAL A 160 -2.71 0.50 -10.43
N GLN A 161 -2.66 0.96 -9.17
CA GLN A 161 -1.68 1.96 -8.72
C GLN A 161 -0.23 1.53 -9.04
N THR A 162 0.66 2.48 -9.32
CA THR A 162 2.04 2.19 -9.77
C THR A 162 3.00 1.80 -8.65
N PHE A 163 2.56 1.80 -7.39
CA PHE A 163 3.42 1.50 -6.25
C PHE A 163 2.86 0.37 -5.39
N VAL A 164 3.77 -0.31 -4.70
CA VAL A 164 3.46 -1.47 -3.85
C VAL A 164 2.75 -1.07 -2.55
N GLU A 165 1.85 -1.93 -2.09
CA GLU A 165 1.16 -1.79 -0.80
C GLU A 165 0.87 -3.19 -0.26
N ASP A 166 1.21 -3.46 1.00
CA ASP A 166 1.07 -4.80 1.58
C ASP A 166 -0.40 -5.20 1.73
N GLN A 167 -1.26 -4.23 2.00
CA GLN A 167 -2.69 -4.40 2.20
C GLN A 167 -3.42 -3.21 1.55
N PHE A 168 -3.56 -3.23 0.23
CA PHE A 168 -4.45 -2.28 -0.44
C PHE A 168 -5.88 -2.55 0.05
N LEU A 169 -6.45 -1.58 0.76
CA LEU A 169 -7.75 -1.69 1.41
C LEU A 169 -8.83 -1.05 0.57
N MET A 170 -9.81 -1.86 0.17
CA MET A 170 -11.06 -1.42 -0.41
C MET A 170 -12.19 -1.71 0.56
N ARG A 171 -12.74 -0.65 1.14
CA ARG A 171 -13.84 -0.74 2.11
C ARG A 171 -15.16 -0.43 1.43
N TRP A 172 -16.14 -1.29 1.63
CA TRP A 172 -17.47 -1.10 1.10
C TRP A 172 -18.44 -0.73 2.21
N TYR A 173 -19.34 0.17 1.91
CA TYR A 173 -20.36 0.64 2.82
C TYR A 173 -21.72 0.49 2.18
N ILE A 174 -22.74 0.22 3.00
CA ILE A 174 -24.12 0.06 2.57
C ILE A 174 -25.03 0.94 3.43
N ASP A 175 -26.02 1.53 2.78
CA ASP A 175 -27.20 2.11 3.40
C ASP A 175 -28.42 1.36 2.84
N PRO A 176 -28.92 0.34 3.56
CA PRO A 176 -29.93 -0.58 3.04
C PRO A 176 -31.32 0.05 2.92
N VAL A 177 -31.52 1.26 3.46
CA VAL A 177 -32.84 1.91 3.57
C VAL A 177 -32.86 3.36 3.05
N GLY A 178 -31.80 3.83 2.39
CA GLY A 178 -31.77 5.14 1.73
C GLY A 178 -31.77 6.34 2.67
N THR A 179 -31.19 6.20 3.88
CA THR A 179 -31.15 7.26 4.92
C THR A 179 -29.90 8.13 4.90
N SER A 180 -28.97 7.87 3.98
CA SER A 180 -27.59 8.37 3.95
C SER A 180 -26.75 8.01 5.18
N ARG A 181 -27.19 7.00 5.96
CA ARG A 181 -26.41 6.45 7.08
C ARG A 181 -25.75 5.15 6.66
N PHE A 182 -24.46 5.24 6.41
CA PHE A 182 -23.66 4.12 5.94
C PHE A 182 -23.11 3.28 7.09
N ALA A 183 -23.21 1.96 6.92
CA ALA A 183 -22.48 1.01 7.75
C ALA A 183 -21.46 0.24 6.88
N PRO A 184 -20.25 -0.03 7.40
CA PRO A 184 -19.26 -0.80 6.65
C PRO A 184 -19.68 -2.26 6.57
N ILE A 185 -19.61 -2.83 5.36
CA ILE A 185 -19.72 -4.27 5.16
C ILE A 185 -18.38 -4.89 5.59
N LYS A 186 -18.43 -5.96 6.37
CA LYS A 186 -17.24 -6.60 6.96
C LYS A 186 -17.07 -8.05 6.50
N PRO A 187 -15.82 -8.53 6.33
CA PRO A 187 -14.56 -7.78 6.40
C PRO A 187 -14.35 -6.84 5.20
N ASP A 188 -13.37 -5.94 5.29
CA ASP A 188 -12.93 -5.12 4.15
C ASP A 188 -12.26 -6.04 3.10
N ILE A 189 -12.27 -5.64 1.82
CA ILE A 189 -11.47 -6.33 0.80
C ILE A 189 -10.04 -5.83 0.92
N ALA A 190 -9.09 -6.75 1.08
CA ALA A 190 -7.67 -6.45 1.23
C ALA A 190 -6.84 -7.39 0.36
N PHE A 191 -5.87 -6.84 -0.39
CA PHE A 191 -4.91 -7.63 -1.14
C PHE A 191 -3.59 -6.88 -1.29
N PRO A 192 -2.44 -7.57 -1.35
CA PRO A 192 -1.16 -6.95 -1.65
C PRO A 192 -1.08 -6.51 -3.12
N ILE A 193 -0.47 -5.35 -3.34
CA ILE A 193 0.05 -4.90 -4.63
C ILE A 193 1.56 -5.12 -4.59
N ARG A 194 2.02 -6.07 -5.41
CA ARG A 194 3.41 -6.55 -5.48
C ARG A 194 4.17 -5.82 -6.60
N PRO A 195 5.51 -5.76 -6.52
CA PRO A 195 6.31 -5.21 -7.60
C PRO A 195 6.18 -6.09 -8.85
N GLY A 196 6.41 -5.49 -10.02
CA GLY A 196 6.55 -6.21 -11.27
C GLY A 196 7.88 -6.97 -11.40
N VAL A 197 8.13 -7.48 -12.61
CA VAL A 197 9.42 -8.10 -12.94
C VAL A 197 10.56 -7.06 -12.90
N PRO A 198 11.80 -7.47 -12.58
CA PRO A 198 12.94 -6.56 -12.58
C PRO A 198 13.18 -6.01 -13.99
N THR A 199 13.28 -4.69 -14.09
CA THR A 199 13.62 -3.99 -15.34
C THR A 199 14.82 -3.07 -15.18
N GLN A 200 15.15 -2.71 -13.94
CA GLN A 200 16.24 -1.81 -13.61
C GLN A 200 17.01 -2.34 -12.41
N VAL A 201 18.26 -1.91 -12.27
CA VAL A 201 19.06 -2.06 -11.05
C VAL A 201 19.50 -0.68 -10.61
N ARG A 202 19.55 -0.45 -9.31
CA ARG A 202 20.15 0.72 -8.69
C ARG A 202 21.41 0.32 -7.99
N LEU A 203 22.42 1.17 -8.13
CA LEU A 203 23.61 1.19 -7.32
C LEU A 203 23.58 2.52 -6.57
N LYS A 204 23.73 2.48 -5.25
CA LYS A 204 23.76 3.66 -4.38
C LYS A 204 25.11 3.69 -3.70
N THR A 205 25.80 4.81 -3.88
CA THR A 205 27.14 5.05 -3.34
C THR A 205 27.19 6.49 -2.82
N PRO A 206 28.03 6.79 -1.83
CA PRO A 206 28.46 8.16 -1.61
C PRO A 206 29.04 8.72 -2.92
N ARG A 207 28.89 10.04 -3.12
CA ARG A 207 29.53 10.75 -4.24
C ARG A 207 30.96 11.17 -3.94
N LEU A 208 31.29 11.29 -2.66
CA LEU A 208 32.56 11.78 -2.17
C LEU A 208 32.99 10.95 -0.96
N VAL A 209 34.21 10.43 -1.01
CA VAL A 209 34.81 9.61 0.05
C VAL A 209 36.26 10.00 0.26
N LYS A 210 36.80 9.65 1.42
CA LYS A 210 38.23 9.75 1.68
C LYS A 210 38.92 8.45 1.22
N PRO A 211 40.10 8.50 0.58
CA PRO A 211 40.82 7.29 0.19
C PRO A 211 41.16 6.40 1.38
N ASN A 212 41.22 5.09 1.14
CA ASN A 212 41.47 4.00 2.10
C ASN A 212 40.46 3.88 3.26
N GLU A 213 39.45 4.74 3.30
CA GLU A 213 38.34 4.62 4.23
C GLU A 213 37.22 3.76 3.62
N GLU A 214 36.58 2.97 4.47
CA GLU A 214 35.48 2.11 4.08
C GLU A 214 34.18 2.91 3.91
N PHE A 215 33.44 2.61 2.85
CA PHE A 215 32.11 3.16 2.62
C PHE A 215 31.12 2.09 2.12
N PRO A 216 29.83 2.23 2.48
CA PRO A 216 28.81 1.29 2.04
C PRO A 216 28.40 1.58 0.59
N ILE A 217 28.11 0.50 -0.13
CA ILE A 217 27.29 0.54 -1.33
C ILE A 217 26.03 -0.28 -1.10
N ASN A 218 24.91 0.22 -1.62
CA ASN A 218 23.64 -0.49 -1.58
C ASN A 218 23.12 -0.70 -3.01
N CYS A 219 22.69 -1.90 -3.31
CA CYS A 219 22.16 -2.25 -4.62
C CYS A 219 20.78 -2.85 -4.46
N HIS A 220 19.86 -2.52 -5.35
CA HIS A 220 18.53 -3.15 -5.41
C HIS A 220 18.03 -3.20 -6.84
N THR A 221 17.11 -4.10 -7.13
CA THR A 221 16.45 -4.12 -8.45
C THR A 221 15.06 -3.50 -8.37
N GLU A 222 14.65 -2.84 -9.44
CA GLU A 222 13.37 -2.15 -9.54
C GLU A 222 12.53 -2.68 -10.71
N ASP A 223 11.20 -2.69 -10.52
CA ASP A 223 10.26 -2.86 -11.62
C ASP A 223 10.18 -1.59 -12.49
N VAL A 224 9.33 -1.60 -13.52
CA VAL A 224 9.19 -0.49 -14.46
C VAL A 224 8.69 0.81 -13.81
N TRP A 225 8.12 0.73 -12.62
CA TRP A 225 7.59 1.87 -11.86
C TRP A 225 8.52 2.31 -10.73
N GLY A 226 9.68 1.69 -10.57
CA GLY A 226 10.64 2.02 -9.52
C GLY A 226 10.39 1.28 -8.20
N ASN A 227 9.48 0.30 -8.15
CA ASN A 227 9.30 -0.48 -6.93
C ASN A 227 10.43 -1.49 -6.78
N ALA A 228 10.99 -1.58 -5.58
CA ALA A 228 11.96 -2.63 -5.28
C ALA A 228 11.32 -4.00 -5.47
N THR A 229 11.97 -4.85 -6.26
CA THR A 229 11.49 -6.22 -6.48
C THR A 229 11.76 -7.08 -5.24
N ILE A 230 11.08 -8.22 -5.17
CA ILE A 230 11.15 -9.16 -4.03
C ILE A 230 11.34 -10.59 -4.52
N ASP A 231 11.95 -11.41 -3.67
CA ASP A 231 12.03 -12.87 -3.80
C ASP A 231 12.58 -13.34 -5.17
N LEU A 232 13.43 -12.53 -5.80
CA LEU A 232 14.10 -12.91 -7.04
C LEU A 232 15.29 -13.82 -6.76
N ASP A 233 15.36 -14.93 -7.50
CA ASP A 233 16.57 -15.73 -7.63
C ASP A 233 17.41 -15.14 -8.79
N VAL A 234 18.43 -14.35 -8.45
CA VAL A 234 19.39 -13.80 -9.41
C VAL A 234 20.79 -14.31 -9.09
N PRO A 235 21.46 -15.02 -10.01
CA PRO A 235 22.63 -15.82 -9.66
C PRO A 235 23.96 -15.07 -9.72
N VAL A 236 24.09 -14.04 -10.57
CA VAL A 236 25.38 -13.39 -10.81
C VAL A 236 25.19 -11.90 -11.08
N THR A 237 25.78 -11.10 -10.21
CA THR A 237 25.99 -9.67 -10.46
C THR A 237 27.47 -9.37 -10.36
N GLU A 238 28.00 -8.69 -11.36
CA GLU A 238 29.39 -8.22 -11.38
C GLU A 238 29.40 -6.70 -11.17
N LEU A 239 30.21 -6.26 -10.20
CA LEU A 239 30.54 -4.88 -9.94
C LEU A 239 31.97 -4.64 -10.43
N GLU A 240 32.12 -3.73 -11.39
CA GLU A 240 33.39 -3.29 -11.94
C GLU A 240 33.71 -1.88 -11.44
N ILE A 241 34.95 -1.65 -11.03
CA ILE A 241 35.44 -0.35 -10.55
C ILE A 241 36.58 0.11 -11.46
N ILE A 242 36.42 1.28 -12.06
CA ILE A 242 37.35 1.86 -13.02
C ILE A 242 37.80 3.22 -12.47
N LYS A 243 39.10 3.53 -12.55
CA LYS A 243 39.59 4.89 -12.33
C LYS A 243 39.62 5.59 -13.69
N GLU A 244 39.01 6.77 -13.77
CA GLU A 244 38.81 7.46 -15.05
C GLU A 244 40.15 7.76 -15.76
N ASP A 245 41.21 8.04 -15.00
CA ASP A 245 42.52 8.37 -15.56
C ASP A 245 43.33 7.16 -16.07
N SER A 246 42.88 5.93 -15.82
CA SER A 246 43.64 4.72 -16.20
C SER A 246 42.98 3.86 -17.27
N ASP A 247 41.71 4.08 -17.63
CA ASP A 247 40.87 3.21 -18.51
C ASP A 247 40.86 1.69 -18.17
N GLU A 248 41.66 1.25 -17.19
CA GLU A 248 41.76 -0.12 -16.70
C GLU A 248 40.86 -0.35 -15.47
N SER A 249 40.16 -1.48 -15.46
CA SER A 249 39.39 -1.95 -14.32
C SER A 249 40.33 -2.27 -13.15
N ILE A 250 40.21 -1.51 -12.07
CA ILE A 250 40.98 -1.70 -10.84
C ILE A 250 40.52 -2.94 -10.09
N SER A 251 39.21 -3.23 -10.12
CA SER A 251 38.69 -4.44 -9.48
C SER A 251 37.35 -4.88 -10.06
N LYS A 252 37.12 -6.20 -10.01
CA LYS A 252 35.83 -6.83 -10.28
C LYS A 252 35.41 -7.63 -9.06
N LYS A 253 34.20 -7.37 -8.56
CA LYS A 253 33.64 -8.04 -7.39
C LYS A 253 32.31 -8.67 -7.76
N ARG A 254 32.03 -9.85 -7.20
CA ARG A 254 30.69 -10.45 -7.27
C ARG A 254 29.83 -9.87 -6.15
N VAL A 255 28.61 -9.49 -6.51
CA VAL A 255 27.59 -8.98 -5.58
C VAL A 255 26.46 -10.00 -5.50
N SER A 256 26.15 -10.43 -4.27
CA SER A 256 25.09 -11.41 -4.02
C SER A 256 23.85 -10.71 -3.48
N PHE A 257 22.75 -10.80 -4.21
CA PHE A 257 21.46 -10.28 -3.76
C PHE A 257 20.75 -11.28 -2.84
N SER A 258 19.95 -10.76 -1.91
CA SER A 258 19.01 -11.58 -1.17
C SER A 258 17.98 -12.19 -2.11
N ASN A 259 17.72 -13.49 -1.94
CA ASN A 259 16.66 -14.22 -2.64
C ASN A 259 15.36 -14.33 -1.82
N LYS A 260 15.30 -13.66 -0.66
CA LYS A 260 14.11 -13.56 0.20
C LYS A 260 13.90 -12.11 0.63
N GLY A 261 12.65 -11.67 0.65
CA GLY A 261 12.32 -10.28 0.92
C GLY A 261 12.73 -9.39 -0.24
N TRP A 262 13.17 -8.15 0.01
CA TRP A 262 13.65 -7.28 -1.06
C TRP A 262 14.91 -7.86 -1.72
N THR A 263 14.95 -7.77 -3.04
CA THR A 263 16.14 -8.12 -3.83
C THR A 263 17.14 -6.99 -3.72
N VAL A 264 17.87 -6.99 -2.58
CA VAL A 264 18.91 -6.03 -2.21
C VAL A 264 20.26 -6.71 -2.00
N ALA A 265 21.34 -5.95 -2.13
CA ALA A 265 22.69 -6.36 -1.78
C ALA A 265 23.43 -5.17 -1.15
N LYS A 266 24.11 -5.42 -0.03
CA LYS A 266 24.95 -4.43 0.65
C LYS A 266 26.40 -4.91 0.67
N HIS A 267 27.32 -4.04 0.32
CA HIS A 267 28.76 -4.31 0.38
C HIS A 267 29.52 -3.08 0.88
N THR A 268 30.71 -3.31 1.39
CA THR A 268 31.66 -2.26 1.76
C THR A 268 32.79 -2.22 0.75
N LEU A 269 33.17 -1.01 0.33
CA LEU A 269 34.27 -0.74 -0.57
C LEU A 269 35.23 0.27 0.06
N SER A 270 36.44 0.33 -0.47
CA SER A 270 37.40 1.40 -0.27
C SER A 270 38.08 1.70 -1.60
N LEU A 271 38.53 2.94 -1.78
CA LEU A 271 39.26 3.39 -2.96
C LEU A 271 40.68 3.78 -2.55
N PRO A 272 41.73 3.36 -3.29
CA PRO A 272 43.10 3.43 -2.79
C PRO A 272 43.67 4.84 -2.76
N ASP A 273 43.39 5.65 -3.79
CA ASP A 273 44.05 6.93 -4.03
C ASP A 273 43.06 8.01 -4.43
N ASP A 274 43.49 9.27 -4.36
CA ASP A 274 42.74 10.41 -4.90
C ASP A 274 42.41 10.22 -6.39
N GLY A 275 41.22 10.69 -6.79
CA GLY A 275 40.75 10.71 -8.17
C GLY A 275 39.28 10.35 -8.33
N ASP A 276 38.84 10.36 -9.59
CA ASP A 276 37.48 10.02 -9.98
C ASP A 276 37.38 8.55 -10.42
N TYR A 277 36.31 7.90 -9.97
CA TYR A 277 36.05 6.49 -10.22
C TYR A 277 34.63 6.28 -10.73
N THR A 278 34.50 5.29 -11.60
CA THR A 278 33.21 4.78 -12.10
C THR A 278 32.97 3.39 -11.57
N LEU A 279 31.80 3.19 -10.96
CA LEU A 279 31.32 1.89 -10.50
C LEU A 279 30.20 1.43 -11.42
N SER A 280 30.40 0.30 -12.10
CA SER A 280 29.42 -0.29 -13.02
C SER A 280 28.92 -1.62 -12.49
N LEU A 281 27.62 -1.73 -12.26
CA LEU A 281 26.93 -2.91 -11.79
C LEU A 281 26.12 -3.54 -12.93
N SER A 282 26.31 -4.83 -13.20
CA SER A 282 25.51 -5.58 -14.18
C SER A 282 24.83 -6.78 -13.53
N VAL A 283 23.50 -6.84 -13.58
CA VAL A 283 22.68 -7.96 -13.07
C VAL A 283 22.29 -8.87 -14.23
N ALA A 284 22.55 -10.16 -14.12
CA ALA A 284 22.18 -11.16 -15.12
C ALA A 284 21.26 -12.26 -14.55
N ASP A 285 20.45 -12.86 -15.43
CA ASP A 285 19.63 -14.04 -15.10
C ASP A 285 20.46 -15.34 -15.08
N HIS A 286 19.81 -16.47 -14.76
CA HIS A 286 20.44 -17.81 -14.78
C HIS A 286 20.92 -18.28 -16.15
N ASN A 287 20.49 -17.62 -17.23
CA ASN A 287 20.98 -17.91 -18.57
C ASN A 287 22.14 -16.98 -18.98
N GLY A 288 22.62 -16.12 -18.07
CA GLY A 288 23.68 -15.15 -18.32
C GLY A 288 23.22 -13.93 -19.12
N ARG A 289 21.91 -13.75 -19.35
CA ARG A 289 21.38 -12.57 -20.01
C ARG A 289 21.36 -11.42 -19.02
N VAL A 290 22.02 -10.32 -19.38
CA VAL A 290 21.97 -9.08 -18.59
C VAL A 290 20.54 -8.54 -18.59
N ILE A 291 19.97 -8.42 -17.40
CA ILE A 291 18.62 -7.88 -17.15
C ILE A 291 18.69 -6.36 -17.06
N ALA A 292 19.67 -5.84 -16.31
CA ALA A 292 19.83 -4.42 -16.06
C ALA A 292 21.29 -4.06 -15.75
N LYS A 293 21.64 -2.79 -15.97
CA LYS A 293 22.92 -2.19 -15.59
C LYS A 293 22.71 -0.86 -14.89
N ALA A 294 23.61 -0.53 -13.98
CA ALA A 294 23.72 0.78 -13.35
C ALA A 294 25.17 1.24 -13.34
N THR A 295 25.37 2.55 -13.47
CA THR A 295 26.69 3.17 -13.40
C THR A 295 26.60 4.37 -12.48
N GLU A 296 27.52 4.46 -11.53
CA GLU A 296 27.62 5.55 -10.58
C GLU A 296 29.05 6.09 -10.52
N TYR A 297 29.15 7.40 -10.32
CA TYR A 297 30.43 8.11 -10.22
C TYR A 297 30.72 8.49 -8.77
N ILE A 298 31.97 8.35 -8.37
CA ILE A 298 32.45 8.66 -7.03
C ILE A 298 33.85 9.28 -7.08
N THR A 299 34.06 10.33 -6.30
CA THR A 299 35.35 10.98 -6.14
C THR A 299 35.97 10.55 -4.81
N ALA A 300 37.22 10.12 -4.85
CA ALA A 300 38.05 9.95 -3.66
C ALA A 300 38.94 11.20 -3.51
N GLU A 301 38.84 11.88 -2.38
CA GLU A 301 39.60 13.11 -2.12
C GLU A 301 40.15 13.11 -0.70
N SER A 302 41.46 13.20 -0.54
CA SER A 302 42.13 13.16 0.76
C SER A 302 41.97 14.44 1.59
N SER A 303 41.71 15.59 0.95
CA SER A 303 41.57 16.92 1.56
C SER A 303 40.26 17.17 2.30
N ILE A 304 39.24 16.33 2.10
CA ILE A 304 37.93 16.55 2.71
C ILE A 304 37.96 16.30 4.23
N PRO A 305 37.20 17.07 5.03
CA PRO A 305 37.21 16.95 6.48
C PRO A 305 36.32 15.81 7.03
N ILE A 306 35.67 15.04 6.15
CA ILE A 306 34.72 13.98 6.48
C ILE A 306 35.17 12.67 5.84
N THR A 307 34.79 11.52 6.40
CA THR A 307 35.10 10.21 5.79
C THR A 307 34.35 10.02 4.47
N ARG A 308 33.09 10.44 4.41
CA ARG A 308 32.22 10.38 3.23
C ARG A 308 31.01 11.29 3.37
N ALA A 309 30.34 11.57 2.25
CA ALA A 309 29.00 12.14 2.27
C ALA A 309 27.97 11.15 2.87
N LEU A 310 27.01 11.68 3.63
CA LEU A 310 25.89 10.93 4.20
C LEU A 310 24.59 11.27 3.45
N PHE A 311 23.73 10.27 3.23
CA PHE A 311 22.39 10.48 2.67
C PHE A 311 21.33 10.46 3.76
N ALA A 312 20.49 11.49 3.76
CA ALA A 312 19.42 11.64 4.74
C ALA A 312 18.09 11.95 4.05
N ASP A 313 17.02 11.31 4.53
CA ASP A 313 15.65 11.81 4.33
C ASP A 313 15.13 12.29 5.68
N LEU A 314 15.00 13.60 5.84
CA LEU A 314 14.71 14.22 7.14
C LEU A 314 13.20 14.45 7.37
N HIS A 315 12.34 14.11 6.40
CA HIS A 315 10.91 14.43 6.46
C HIS A 315 10.05 13.24 6.00
N VAL A 316 10.11 12.14 6.76
CA VAL A 316 9.41 10.91 6.45
C VAL A 316 8.11 10.78 7.24
N HIS A 317 7.02 10.51 6.51
CA HIS A 317 5.73 10.10 7.06
C HIS A 317 5.52 8.59 6.92
N SER A 318 4.89 7.97 7.92
CA SER A 318 4.46 6.56 7.90
C SER A 318 2.94 6.41 8.12
N ASP A 319 2.46 5.16 8.27
CA ASP A 319 1.04 4.79 8.40
C ASP A 319 0.29 5.47 9.55
N ASP A 320 1.00 5.92 10.58
CA ASP A 320 0.42 6.68 11.69
C ASP A 320 -0.26 7.99 11.23
N THR A 321 0.06 8.45 10.01
CA THR A 321 -0.43 9.73 9.45
C THR A 321 -1.00 9.57 8.04
N VAL A 322 -0.16 9.64 7.01
CA VAL A 322 -0.54 9.66 5.58
C VAL A 322 0.13 8.58 4.74
N GLY A 323 0.88 7.66 5.35
CA GLY A 323 1.54 6.54 4.68
C GLY A 323 0.61 5.37 4.32
N THR A 324 1.03 4.56 3.34
CA THR A 324 0.30 3.38 2.85
C THR A 324 0.66 2.09 3.57
N ASN A 325 1.96 1.91 3.88
CA ASN A 325 2.53 0.77 4.59
C ASN A 325 3.00 1.16 6.00
N SER A 326 3.31 0.14 6.82
CA SER A 326 3.69 0.32 8.22
C SER A 326 4.97 1.15 8.42
N SER A 327 5.11 1.78 9.59
CA SER A 327 6.38 2.39 10.05
C SER A 327 7.58 1.43 9.90
N THR A 328 7.43 0.16 10.29
CA THR A 328 8.49 -0.85 10.14
C THR A 328 8.89 -1.04 8.68
N TYR A 329 7.91 -1.16 7.76
CA TYR A 329 8.18 -1.26 6.32
C TYR A 329 8.95 -0.03 5.84
N ASN A 330 8.47 1.17 6.18
CA ASN A 330 9.03 2.42 5.68
C ASN A 330 10.49 2.61 6.13
N PHE A 331 10.77 2.45 7.43
CA PHE A 331 12.12 2.58 7.97
C PHE A 331 13.07 1.51 7.46
N SER A 332 12.61 0.26 7.39
CA SER A 332 13.41 -0.83 6.83
C SER A 332 13.69 -0.60 5.34
N TYR A 333 12.74 -0.05 4.58
CA TYR A 333 12.94 0.30 3.17
C TYR A 333 13.99 1.41 3.02
N GLY A 334 13.90 2.48 3.82
CA GLY A 334 14.88 3.56 3.82
C GLY A 334 16.31 3.06 4.08
N GLN A 335 16.47 2.15 5.04
CA GLN A 335 17.77 1.59 5.41
C GLN A 335 18.25 0.50 4.42
N GLN A 336 17.39 -0.42 4.02
CA GLN A 336 17.76 -1.63 3.27
C GLN A 336 17.73 -1.45 1.77
N VAL A 337 16.78 -0.67 1.25
CA VAL A 337 16.61 -0.44 -0.19
C VAL A 337 17.21 0.90 -0.58
N ALA A 338 16.77 2.00 0.03
CA ALA A 338 17.25 3.33 -0.34
C ALA A 338 18.70 3.59 0.10
N GLY A 339 19.19 2.86 1.11
CA GLY A 339 20.56 3.01 1.62
C GLY A 339 20.80 4.35 2.33
N LEU A 340 19.78 4.88 2.99
CA LEU A 340 19.87 6.10 3.78
C LEU A 340 20.71 5.87 5.04
N ASP A 341 21.60 6.81 5.31
CA ASP A 341 22.41 6.82 6.54
C ASP A 341 21.62 7.38 7.72
N ILE A 342 20.69 8.30 7.42
CA ILE A 342 19.89 9.05 8.37
C ILE A 342 18.45 9.08 7.86
N ILE A 343 17.49 8.82 8.75
CA ILE A 343 16.06 8.96 8.45
C ILE A 343 15.42 9.80 9.56
N GLY A 344 14.61 10.78 9.17
CA GLY A 344 13.89 11.67 10.06
C GLY A 344 12.40 11.33 10.07
N TYR A 345 11.88 10.93 11.23
CA TYR A 345 10.46 10.64 11.38
C TYR A 345 9.69 11.92 11.75
N THR A 346 8.78 12.35 10.88
CA THR A 346 8.03 13.60 11.00
C THR A 346 6.52 13.33 10.94
N ALA A 347 5.92 12.96 12.07
CA ALA A 347 4.48 12.71 12.14
C ALA A 347 3.68 14.01 12.31
N ASN A 348 2.50 14.07 11.67
CA ASN A 348 1.48 15.07 11.97
C ASN A 348 0.90 14.81 13.37
N ASP A 349 1.11 15.78 14.24
CA ASP A 349 0.64 15.85 15.63
C ASP A 349 -0.88 15.63 15.77
N PHE A 350 -1.70 16.21 14.90
CA PHE A 350 -3.17 16.09 14.96
C PHE A 350 -3.69 14.70 14.51
N ASN A 351 -2.83 13.85 13.94
CA ASN A 351 -3.18 12.50 13.50
C ASN A 351 -2.65 11.39 14.41
N ILE A 352 -1.66 11.68 15.27
CA ILE A 352 -0.97 10.66 16.06
C ILE A 352 -1.45 10.61 17.51
N THR A 353 -1.66 9.40 18.03
CA THR A 353 -1.95 9.20 19.46
C THR A 353 -0.67 8.91 20.22
N LYS A 354 -0.65 9.13 21.54
CA LYS A 354 0.49 8.77 22.38
C LYS A 354 0.89 7.30 22.23
N GLU A 355 -0.08 6.40 22.25
CA GLU A 355 0.17 4.96 22.08
C GLU A 355 0.88 4.64 20.76
N ARG A 356 0.44 5.24 19.66
CA ARG A 356 1.09 5.07 18.34
C ARG A 356 2.49 5.65 18.31
N TRP A 357 2.68 6.83 18.90
CA TRP A 357 4.00 7.44 19.04
C TRP A 357 4.98 6.53 19.79
N ASP A 358 4.57 6.03 20.98
CA ASP A 358 5.40 5.16 21.80
C ASP A 358 5.75 3.86 21.06
N ASN A 359 4.77 3.24 20.38
CA ASN A 359 4.99 2.05 19.53
C ASN A 359 6.00 2.32 18.39
N THR A 360 5.88 3.46 17.71
CA THR A 360 6.79 3.82 16.61
C THR A 360 8.21 4.09 17.14
N LEU A 361 8.36 4.69 18.31
CA LEU A 361 9.67 4.83 18.97
C LEU A 361 10.29 3.46 19.32
N GLU A 362 9.51 2.47 19.73
CA GLU A 362 10.02 1.11 19.94
C GLU A 362 10.49 0.45 18.64
N VAL A 363 9.76 0.65 17.54
CA VAL A 363 10.19 0.18 16.20
C VAL A 363 11.52 0.80 15.82
N ILE A 364 11.67 2.12 15.99
CA ILE A 364 12.92 2.84 15.70
C ILE A 364 14.07 2.30 16.53
N LYS A 365 13.88 2.12 17.85
CA LYS A 365 14.92 1.57 18.74
C LYS A 365 15.39 0.19 18.29
N LYS A 366 14.45 -0.70 17.92
CA LYS A 366 14.77 -2.04 17.42
C LYS A 366 15.58 -1.99 16.12
N LEU A 367 15.25 -1.07 15.21
CA LEU A 367 15.98 -0.90 13.95
C LEU A 367 17.35 -0.20 14.14
N GLN A 368 17.47 0.65 15.16
CA GLN A 368 18.68 1.42 15.43
C GLN A 368 19.84 0.57 15.98
N GLU A 369 19.56 -0.55 16.65
CA GLU A 369 20.57 -1.53 17.08
C GLU A 369 21.37 -2.11 15.89
N GLU A 370 20.93 -1.88 14.64
CA GLU A 370 21.55 -2.34 13.39
C GLU A 370 22.18 -1.21 12.52
N ILE A 371 22.35 0.02 13.05
CA ILE A 371 22.93 1.25 12.45
C ILE A 371 21.93 2.13 11.65
N THR A 372 21.73 3.36 12.16
CA THR A 372 21.40 4.66 11.49
C THR A 372 21.06 5.70 12.60
N THR A 373 21.51 6.96 12.48
CA THR A 373 21.13 8.05 13.40
C THR A 373 19.82 8.69 12.94
N TRP A 374 18.89 8.89 13.86
CA TRP A 374 17.54 9.40 13.59
C TRP A 374 17.41 10.86 14.03
N PHE A 375 16.64 11.66 13.27
CA PHE A 375 16.29 13.04 13.63
C PHE A 375 14.79 13.17 13.85
N PHE A 376 14.41 13.98 14.83
CA PHE A 376 13.01 14.22 15.20
C PHE A 376 12.68 15.70 15.03
N TRP A 377 11.55 15.99 14.39
CA TRP A 377 10.95 17.32 14.42
C TRP A 377 9.45 17.19 14.68
N THR A 378 8.98 17.80 15.75
CA THR A 378 7.55 18.04 15.99
C THR A 378 7.34 19.54 16.15
N THR A 379 6.48 20.16 15.32
CA THR A 379 6.07 21.55 15.50
C THR A 379 4.86 21.60 16.41
N LEU A 380 4.98 21.99 17.69
CA LEU A 380 3.88 22.66 18.41
C LEU A 380 4.39 23.49 19.60
N GLU A 381 3.96 24.76 19.64
CA GLU A 381 3.40 25.34 20.86
C GLU A 381 1.94 24.85 21.00
N PRO A 382 1.47 24.44 22.19
CA PRO A 382 0.17 23.79 22.34
C PRO A 382 -1.01 24.77 22.31
N ALA A 383 -2.02 24.46 21.49
CA ALA A 383 -3.35 25.11 21.51
C ALA A 383 -4.33 24.35 22.41
N SER A 384 -4.00 24.09 23.68
CA SER A 384 -4.94 23.61 24.72
C SER A 384 -4.24 23.50 26.09
N PRO A 385 -4.80 24.07 27.18
CA PRO A 385 -4.19 23.99 28.51
C PRO A 385 -4.29 22.60 29.18
N SER A 386 -4.94 21.61 28.57
CA SER A 386 -5.24 20.32 29.22
C SER A 386 -4.41 19.12 28.76
N SER A 387 -3.56 19.27 27.73
CA SER A 387 -2.59 18.24 27.33
C SER A 387 -1.23 18.54 27.95
N ARG A 388 -0.83 17.77 28.96
CA ARG A 388 0.52 17.80 29.53
C ARG A 388 1.55 17.57 28.42
N SER A 389 2.47 18.54 28.30
CA SER A 389 3.77 18.54 27.60
C SER A 389 4.12 17.26 26.84
N ILE A 390 3.99 17.29 25.51
CA ILE A 390 4.93 16.56 24.65
C ILE A 390 6.21 17.39 24.72
N GLU A 391 7.20 16.95 25.50
CA GLU A 391 8.52 17.58 25.47
C GLU A 391 9.10 17.42 24.06
N THR A 392 9.43 18.54 23.43
CA THR A 392 10.24 18.59 22.20
C THR A 392 11.63 18.08 22.54
N ALA A 393 11.85 16.77 22.40
CA ALA A 393 13.15 16.16 22.65
C ALA A 393 13.87 15.92 21.32
N MET A 394 14.86 16.77 21.00
CA MET A 394 15.89 16.44 20.00
C MET A 394 16.78 15.33 20.57
N TRP A 395 16.60 14.10 20.12
CA TRP A 395 17.53 13.01 20.39
C TRP A 395 18.50 12.82 19.22
N LEU A 396 19.72 13.30 19.37
CA LEU A 396 20.87 12.93 18.55
C LEU A 396 21.57 11.76 19.23
N ALA A 397 21.31 10.54 18.77
CA ALA A 397 22.03 9.36 19.20
C ALA A 397 23.08 8.99 18.13
N ALA A 398 24.29 9.51 18.30
CA ALA A 398 25.47 9.09 17.53
C ALA A 398 26.13 7.88 18.21
N SER A 399 26.28 6.77 17.50
CA SER A 399 27.06 5.61 17.93
C SER A 399 28.57 5.85 17.75
N SER A 400 29.09 6.94 18.30
CA SER A 400 30.52 7.18 18.50
C SER A 400 30.70 8.52 19.23
N GLY A 401 30.70 8.50 20.56
CA GLY A 401 31.46 9.38 21.47
C GLY A 401 31.55 10.92 21.29
N THR A 402 30.94 11.56 20.30
CA THR A 402 31.16 12.97 19.99
C THR A 402 29.86 13.74 20.14
N LYS A 403 29.70 14.39 21.30
CA LYS A 403 28.67 15.40 21.52
C LYS A 403 29.03 16.65 20.72
N MET A 404 28.34 16.94 19.63
CA MET A 404 28.29 18.30 19.09
C MET A 404 27.28 19.11 19.91
N GLY A 405 27.77 19.99 20.76
CA GLY A 405 26.95 20.99 21.43
C GLY A 405 26.64 22.13 20.46
N LEU A 406 25.38 22.27 20.07
CA LEU A 406 24.87 23.52 19.53
C LEU A 406 24.35 24.33 20.72
N GLN A 407 25.00 25.46 21.00
CA GLN A 407 24.48 26.47 21.92
C GLN A 407 23.29 27.18 21.25
N SER A 408 22.30 27.49 22.10
CA SER A 408 21.01 28.14 21.81
C SER A 408 21.08 29.41 20.99
#